data_AF-A0A920NSR2-F1
#
_entry.id   AF-A0A920NSR2-F1
#
_cell.length_a   1.000
_cell.length_b   1.000
_cell.length_c   1.000
_cell.angle_alpha   90.00
_cell.angle_beta   90.00
_cell.angle_gamma   90.00
#
_symmetry.space_group_name_H-M   'P 1'
#
loop_
_entity.id
_entity.type
_entity.pdbx_description
1 polymer ?
#
loop_
_entity_poly.entity_id
_entity_poly.type
_entity_poly.pdbx_seq_one_letter_code
_entity_poly.pdbx_strand_id
1 'polypeptide(L)'
;METRRKFLKQSAAIAGGISIMGLGATTTPGCKSSNNPLFKISLAEWSLNKGIRNGEVDHLDFAKIAKRNFNIDAIEYVNQLFADKTGGSAYLKKMKNIADGEGVKSLLIMCDGEGALGDPDGVSRTTAVENHYKWIDGAKFLGFAIPSA
;
A
#
# COMPACT_ATOMS: atom_id res chain seq x y z
N MET A 1 57.59 47.06 -6.22
CA MET A 1 57.54 45.66 -6.70
C MET A 1 57.03 44.77 -5.58
N GLU A 2 55.76 44.39 -5.63
CA GLU A 2 55.20 43.37 -4.74
C GLU A 2 55.75 42.00 -5.17
N THR A 3 56.39 41.27 -4.26
CA THR A 3 57.04 39.99 -4.57
C THR A 3 56.10 38.82 -4.33
N ARG A 4 56.21 37.76 -5.16
CA ARG A 4 55.36 36.54 -5.08
C ARG A 4 55.29 35.93 -3.68
N ARG A 5 56.35 36.09 -2.89
CA ARG A 5 56.45 35.61 -1.50
C ARG A 5 55.55 36.39 -0.52
N LYS A 6 55.31 37.68 -0.78
CA LYS A 6 54.43 38.53 0.01
C LYS A 6 52.96 38.21 -0.30
N PHE A 7 52.64 38.00 -1.59
CA PHE A 7 51.32 37.54 -2.04
C PHE A 7 50.93 36.21 -1.40
N LEU A 8 51.81 35.19 -1.45
CA LEU A 8 51.53 33.88 -0.84
C LEU A 8 51.32 33.95 0.68
N LYS A 9 52.06 34.82 1.38
CA LYS A 9 51.87 35.03 2.83
C LYS A 9 50.56 35.74 3.15
N GLN A 10 50.15 36.73 2.34
CA GLN A 10 48.86 37.40 2.50
C GLN A 10 47.68 36.48 2.18
N SER A 11 47.78 35.66 1.12
CA SER A 11 46.74 34.68 0.77
C SER A 11 46.54 33.62 1.86
N ALA A 12 47.62 33.15 2.51
CA ALA A 12 47.54 32.20 3.61
C ALA A 12 46.88 32.79 4.88
N ALA A 13 47.12 34.08 5.17
CA ALA A 13 46.50 34.76 6.31
C ALA A 13 44.98 34.99 6.11
N ILE A 14 44.53 35.18 4.88
CA ILE A 14 43.09 35.34 4.54
C ILE A 14 42.36 33.99 4.65
N ALA A 15 42.99 32.89 4.22
CA ALA A 15 42.41 31.55 4.33
C ALA A 15 42.23 31.08 5.79
N GLY A 16 43.16 31.45 6.69
CA GLY A 16 43.05 31.15 8.13
C GLY A 16 42.06 32.04 8.90
N GLY A 17 41.76 33.24 8.38
CA GLY A 17 40.87 34.21 9.02
C GLY A 17 39.36 33.94 8.82
N ILE A 18 39.00 33.18 7.78
CA ILE A 18 37.59 32.85 7.48
C ILE A 18 37.06 31.70 8.36
N SER A 19 37.94 30.91 8.98
CA SER A 19 37.53 29.78 9.82
C SER A 19 37.00 30.15 11.22
N ILE A 20 37.08 31.42 11.65
CA ILE A 20 36.72 31.83 13.03
C ILE A 20 35.60 32.89 13.09
N MET A 21 35.13 33.43 11.95
CA MET A 21 33.95 34.29 11.93
C MET A 21 32.76 33.56 11.33
N GLY A 22 32.05 32.86 12.22
CA GLY A 22 30.61 32.67 12.14
C GLY A 22 30.09 32.11 10.81
N LEU A 23 30.03 30.78 10.73
CA LEU A 23 28.77 30.17 10.31
C LEU A 23 27.71 30.57 11.34
N GLY A 24 27.27 31.83 11.27
CA GLY A 24 25.96 32.21 11.76
C GLY A 24 25.03 31.30 11.00
N ALA A 25 24.54 30.27 11.69
CA ALA A 25 23.50 29.41 11.20
C ALA A 25 22.34 30.31 10.81
N THR A 26 22.28 30.69 9.54
CA THR A 26 21.03 31.05 8.89
C THR A 26 20.19 29.79 9.03
N THR A 27 19.42 29.74 10.10
CA THR A 27 18.29 28.86 10.25
C THR A 27 17.31 29.29 9.17
N THR A 28 17.58 28.88 7.93
CA THR A 28 16.52 28.71 6.95
C THR A 28 15.45 27.94 7.70
N PRO A 29 14.22 28.47 7.85
CA PRO A 29 13.12 27.69 8.39
C PRO A 29 12.94 26.56 7.38
N GLY A 30 13.63 25.45 7.62
CA GLY A 30 13.46 24.24 6.84
C GLY A 30 11.99 23.89 7.03
N CYS A 31 11.24 23.93 5.93
CA CYS A 31 9.90 23.40 5.91
C CYS A 31 10.00 22.01 6.55
N LYS A 32 9.40 21.84 7.74
CA LYS A 32 9.33 20.54 8.39
C LYS A 32 8.52 19.67 7.44
N SER A 33 9.19 18.96 6.55
CA SER A 33 8.57 17.90 5.77
C SER A 33 7.99 16.94 6.79
N SER A 34 6.67 16.87 6.89
CA SER A 34 6.05 15.81 7.66
C SER A 34 6.54 14.51 7.04
N ASN A 35 7.26 13.69 7.81
CA ASN A 35 7.70 12.35 7.38
C ASN A 35 6.51 11.38 7.17
N ASN A 36 5.27 11.88 7.22
CA ASN A 36 4.10 11.10 6.92
C ASN A 36 3.95 11.04 5.39
N PRO A 37 3.85 9.83 4.80
CA PRO A 37 3.62 9.71 3.37
C PRO A 37 2.26 10.31 3.01
N LEU A 38 2.16 10.90 1.81
CA LEU A 38 0.93 11.50 1.29
C LEU A 38 -0.23 10.49 1.19
N PHE A 39 0.11 9.22 1.00
CA PHE A 39 -0.83 8.11 0.89
C PHE A 39 -0.26 6.86 1.57
N LYS A 40 -1.16 5.93 1.89
CA LYS A 40 -0.79 4.59 2.38
C LYS A 40 -0.78 3.63 1.21
N ILE A 41 0.02 2.57 1.32
CA ILE A 41 0.17 1.54 0.30
C ILE A 41 -0.55 0.26 0.78
N SER A 42 -1.34 -0.34 -0.10
CA SER A 42 -1.97 -1.64 0.05
C SER A 42 -1.38 -2.63 -0.96
N LEU A 43 -1.58 -3.93 -0.71
CA LEU A 43 -1.21 -5.00 -1.64
C LEU A 43 -2.48 -5.61 -2.25
N ALA A 44 -2.59 -5.54 -3.58
CA ALA A 44 -3.63 -6.26 -4.31
C ALA A 44 -3.25 -7.73 -4.49
N GLU A 45 -4.20 -8.63 -4.20
CA GLU A 45 -3.98 -10.08 -4.17
C GLU A 45 -3.58 -10.65 -5.53
N TRP A 46 -3.98 -10.00 -6.62
CA TRP A 46 -3.56 -10.39 -7.96
C TRP A 46 -2.02 -10.35 -8.14
N SER A 47 -1.29 -9.61 -7.30
CA SER A 47 0.17 -9.62 -7.28
C SER A 47 0.75 -11.01 -7.01
N LEU A 48 0.00 -11.87 -6.30
CA LEU A 48 0.38 -13.25 -5.97
C LEU A 48 -0.42 -14.31 -6.74
N ASN A 49 -1.17 -13.93 -7.77
CA ASN A 49 -2.11 -14.83 -8.47
C ASN A 49 -1.45 -16.14 -8.96
N LYS A 50 -0.22 -16.07 -9.50
CA LYS A 50 0.47 -17.26 -10.02
C LYS A 50 0.80 -18.24 -8.90
N GLY A 51 1.37 -17.74 -7.80
CA GLY A 51 1.71 -18.57 -6.65
C GLY A 51 0.48 -19.22 -6.01
N ILE A 52 -0.60 -18.46 -5.86
CA ILE A 52 -1.87 -18.97 -5.31
C ILE A 52 -2.49 -20.02 -6.25
N ARG A 53 -2.58 -19.73 -7.55
CA ARG A 53 -3.20 -20.64 -8.54
C ARG A 53 -2.40 -21.91 -8.79
N ASN A 54 -1.07 -21.85 -8.65
CA ASN A 54 -0.20 -23.02 -8.77
C ASN A 54 -0.07 -23.81 -7.46
N GLY A 55 -0.70 -23.36 -6.37
CA GLY A 55 -0.64 -24.01 -5.06
C GLY A 55 0.70 -23.82 -4.32
N GLU A 56 1.57 -22.94 -4.80
CA GLU A 56 2.84 -22.58 -4.17
C GLU A 56 2.62 -21.67 -2.94
N VAL A 57 1.52 -20.92 -2.94
CA VAL A 57 1.10 -20.03 -1.85
C VAL A 57 -0.31 -20.43 -1.42
N ASP A 58 -0.51 -20.75 -0.14
CA ASP A 58 -1.86 -20.87 0.40
C ASP A 58 -2.53 -19.48 0.39
N HIS A 59 -3.74 -19.39 -0.16
CA HIS A 59 -4.53 -18.17 -0.13
C HIS A 59 -4.70 -17.59 1.29
N LEU A 60 -4.80 -18.43 2.32
CA LEU A 60 -4.87 -17.96 3.72
C LEU A 60 -3.58 -17.31 4.23
N ASP A 61 -2.46 -17.49 3.53
CA ASP A 61 -1.20 -16.84 3.88
C ASP A 61 -1.05 -15.44 3.27
N PHE A 62 -1.97 -14.99 2.41
CA PHE A 62 -1.87 -13.69 1.74
C PHE A 62 -1.64 -12.52 2.70
N ALA A 63 -2.45 -12.41 3.77
CA ALA A 63 -2.28 -11.35 4.78
C ALA A 63 -0.93 -11.45 5.51
N LYS A 64 -0.47 -12.67 5.80
CA LYS A 64 0.85 -12.89 6.43
C LYS A 64 1.97 -12.46 5.50
N ILE A 65 1.89 -12.77 4.22
CA ILE A 65 2.89 -12.39 3.21
C ILE A 65 2.94 -10.87 3.08
N ALA A 66 1.78 -10.21 2.97
CA ALA A 66 1.69 -8.75 2.93
C ALA A 66 2.43 -8.11 4.12
N LYS A 67 2.17 -8.61 5.34
CA LYS A 67 2.78 -8.07 6.55
C LYS A 67 4.26 -8.42 6.70
N ARG A 68 4.58 -9.71 6.63
CA ARG A 68 5.90 -10.25 7.04
C ARG A 68 6.96 -10.09 5.97
N ASN A 69 6.58 -10.16 4.69
CA ASN A 69 7.54 -10.11 3.57
C ASN A 69 7.65 -8.71 2.98
N PHE A 70 6.54 -7.95 2.96
CA PHE A 70 6.49 -6.64 2.31
C PHE A 70 6.28 -5.47 3.29
N ASN A 71 6.01 -5.75 4.57
CA ASN A 71 5.68 -4.74 5.57
C ASN A 71 4.52 -3.81 5.13
N ILE A 72 3.48 -4.42 4.54
CA ILE A 72 2.26 -3.75 4.09
C ILE A 72 1.13 -4.07 5.07
N ASP A 73 0.46 -3.02 5.54
CA ASP A 73 -0.59 -3.11 6.58
C ASP A 73 -2.02 -3.20 6.03
N ALA A 74 -2.18 -3.28 4.71
CA ALA A 74 -3.50 -3.35 4.08
C ALA A 74 -3.51 -4.20 2.81
N ILE A 75 -4.59 -4.93 2.58
CA ILE A 75 -4.75 -5.86 1.46
C ILE A 75 -6.11 -5.70 0.75
N GLU A 76 -6.11 -6.06 -0.52
CA GLU A 76 -7.27 -6.03 -1.41
C GLU A 76 -7.41 -7.40 -2.07
N TYR A 77 -8.53 -8.09 -1.83
CA TYR A 77 -8.74 -9.46 -2.31
C TYR A 77 -9.23 -9.49 -3.76
N VAL A 78 -9.08 -10.63 -4.44
CA VAL A 78 -9.66 -10.89 -5.77
C VAL A 78 -10.51 -12.15 -5.74
N ASN A 79 -11.79 -12.02 -6.06
CA ASN A 79 -12.79 -13.06 -5.88
C ASN A 79 -12.40 -14.41 -6.53
N GLN A 80 -11.77 -14.40 -7.69
CA GLN A 80 -11.36 -15.61 -8.43
C GLN A 80 -10.45 -16.54 -7.63
N LEU A 81 -9.69 -16.01 -6.65
CA LEU A 81 -8.70 -16.78 -5.89
C LEU A 81 -9.31 -17.53 -4.70
N PHE A 82 -10.60 -17.31 -4.43
CA PHE A 82 -11.35 -17.97 -3.36
C PHE A 82 -12.85 -18.14 -3.67
N ALA A 83 -13.26 -18.08 -4.94
CA ALA A 83 -14.66 -18.14 -5.36
C ALA A 83 -15.33 -19.49 -5.05
N ASP A 84 -14.56 -20.57 -5.05
CA ASP A 84 -15.00 -21.90 -4.61
C ASP A 84 -15.21 -22.00 -3.10
N LYS A 85 -14.73 -21.00 -2.34
CA LYS A 85 -14.68 -20.99 -0.87
C LYS A 85 -15.67 -19.99 -0.25
N THR A 86 -16.38 -19.21 -1.07
CA THR A 86 -17.30 -18.15 -0.59
C THR A 86 -18.67 -18.64 -0.13
N GLY A 87 -19.01 -19.89 -0.42
CA GLY A 87 -20.20 -20.53 0.16
C GLY A 87 -20.09 -20.81 1.67
N GLY A 88 -18.89 -20.67 2.27
CA GLY A 88 -18.65 -21.00 3.66
C GLY A 88 -18.30 -19.79 4.52
N SER A 89 -19.22 -19.38 5.41
CA SER A 89 -18.96 -18.39 6.47
C SER A 89 -17.69 -18.70 7.29
N ALA A 90 -17.33 -19.98 7.40
CA ALA A 90 -16.11 -20.44 8.06
C ALA A 90 -14.82 -20.00 7.37
N TYR A 91 -14.77 -19.95 6.03
CA TYR A 91 -13.54 -19.58 5.32
C TYR A 91 -13.29 -18.08 5.40
N LEU A 92 -14.32 -17.26 5.19
CA LEU A 92 -14.25 -15.81 5.41
C LEU A 92 -13.85 -15.48 6.85
N LYS A 93 -14.34 -16.25 7.84
CA LYS A 93 -13.93 -16.11 9.24
C LYS A 93 -12.43 -16.38 9.43
N LYS A 94 -11.88 -17.40 8.78
CA LYS A 94 -10.43 -17.67 8.82
C LYS A 94 -9.64 -16.53 8.19
N MET A 95 -10.04 -16.06 7.01
CA MET A 95 -9.40 -14.92 6.34
C MET A 95 -9.38 -13.70 7.26
N LYS A 96 -10.54 -13.32 7.82
CA LYS A 96 -10.67 -12.20 8.76
C LYS A 96 -9.76 -12.38 9.98
N ASN A 97 -9.82 -13.53 10.65
CA ASN A 97 -9.03 -13.77 11.86
C ASN A 97 -7.53 -13.70 11.60
N ILE A 98 -7.05 -14.18 10.45
CA ILE A 98 -5.63 -14.11 10.09
C ILE A 98 -5.24 -12.66 9.81
N ALA A 99 -6.02 -11.92 9.02
CA ALA A 99 -5.76 -10.51 8.74
C ALA A 99 -5.73 -9.69 10.03
N ASP A 100 -6.73 -9.85 10.90
CA ASP A 100 -6.80 -9.18 12.20
C ASP A 100 -5.60 -9.57 13.10
N GLY A 101 -5.20 -10.85 13.11
CA GLY A 101 -4.07 -11.35 13.89
C GLY A 101 -2.70 -10.83 13.43
N GLU A 102 -2.54 -10.55 12.13
CA GLU A 102 -1.33 -9.90 11.59
C GLU A 102 -1.40 -8.35 11.66
N GLY A 103 -2.53 -7.79 12.11
CA GLY A 103 -2.76 -6.35 12.11
C GLY A 103 -2.94 -5.74 10.72
N VAL A 104 -3.37 -6.54 9.74
CA VAL A 104 -3.55 -6.16 8.33
C VAL A 104 -5.01 -5.82 8.06
N LYS A 105 -5.24 -4.63 7.49
CA LYS A 105 -6.58 -4.16 7.11
C LYS A 105 -7.02 -4.77 5.80
N SER A 106 -8.20 -5.36 5.77
CA SER A 106 -8.83 -5.72 4.51
C SER A 106 -9.64 -4.55 3.96
N LEU A 107 -9.41 -4.15 2.70
CA LEU A 107 -9.97 -2.92 2.12
C LEU A 107 -11.15 -3.17 1.19
N LEU A 108 -11.01 -4.09 0.23
CA LEU A 108 -12.00 -4.36 -0.82
C LEU A 108 -11.86 -5.78 -1.38
N ILE A 109 -12.84 -6.20 -2.18
CA ILE A 109 -12.78 -7.38 -3.06
C ILE A 109 -12.97 -6.89 -4.50
N MET A 110 -12.00 -7.18 -5.36
CA MET A 110 -12.15 -7.05 -6.81
C MET A 110 -12.98 -8.24 -7.31
N CYS A 111 -14.07 -7.95 -8.02
CA CYS A 111 -15.03 -8.95 -8.47
C CYS A 111 -14.94 -9.14 -9.99
N ASP A 112 -14.37 -10.26 -10.41
CA ASP A 112 -14.29 -10.66 -11.80
C ASP A 112 -15.25 -11.82 -12.09
N GLY A 113 -15.64 -11.98 -13.37
CA GLY A 113 -16.43 -13.14 -13.81
C GLY A 113 -17.90 -13.14 -13.37
N GLU A 114 -18.42 -12.03 -12.85
CA GLU A 114 -19.79 -11.91 -12.36
C GLU A 114 -20.78 -11.35 -13.40
N GLY A 115 -20.35 -11.15 -14.64
CA GLY A 115 -21.14 -10.57 -15.73
C GLY A 115 -20.87 -9.08 -15.97
N ALA A 116 -21.35 -8.56 -17.10
CA ALA A 116 -21.15 -7.16 -17.47
C ALA A 116 -22.22 -6.27 -16.81
N LEU A 117 -21.82 -5.41 -15.88
CA LEU A 117 -22.73 -4.43 -15.25
C LEU A 117 -23.32 -3.42 -16.25
N GLY A 118 -22.66 -3.24 -17.40
CA GLY A 118 -23.13 -2.41 -18.51
C GLY A 118 -23.67 -3.21 -19.71
N ASP A 119 -24.11 -4.47 -19.52
CA ASP A 119 -24.63 -5.29 -20.60
C ASP A 119 -25.84 -4.59 -21.28
N PRO A 120 -25.94 -4.54 -22.63
CA PRO A 120 -27.09 -3.96 -23.32
C PRO A 120 -28.39 -4.74 -23.06
N ASP A 121 -28.31 -6.07 -22.86
CA ASP A 121 -29.47 -6.89 -22.53
C ASP A 121 -29.89 -6.67 -21.07
N GLY A 122 -31.19 -6.40 -20.86
CA GLY A 122 -31.72 -6.08 -19.54
C GLY A 122 -31.65 -7.26 -18.55
N VAL A 123 -31.80 -8.49 -19.04
CA VAL A 123 -31.76 -9.70 -18.20
C VAL A 123 -30.32 -9.97 -17.78
N SER A 124 -29.38 -10.02 -18.73
CA SER A 124 -27.94 -10.18 -18.46
C SER A 124 -27.41 -9.14 -17.47
N ARG A 125 -27.80 -7.87 -17.65
CA ARG A 125 -27.40 -6.79 -16.74
C ARG A 125 -27.94 -6.98 -15.32
N THR A 126 -29.20 -7.41 -15.19
CA THR A 126 -29.82 -7.69 -13.88
C THR A 126 -29.11 -8.86 -13.20
N THR A 127 -28.83 -9.94 -13.94
CA THR A 127 -28.06 -11.08 -13.44
C THR A 127 -26.66 -10.65 -12.97
N ALA A 128 -25.98 -9.77 -13.72
CA ALA A 128 -24.69 -9.25 -13.30
C ALA A 128 -24.76 -8.51 -11.95
N VAL A 129 -25.80 -7.69 -11.73
CA VAL A 129 -26.00 -7.01 -10.44
C VAL A 129 -26.22 -8.02 -9.31
N GLU A 130 -27.12 -8.99 -9.49
CA GLU A 130 -27.46 -9.98 -8.46
C GLU A 130 -26.28 -10.88 -8.09
N ASN A 131 -25.45 -11.23 -9.07
CA ASN A 131 -24.22 -11.98 -8.87
C ASN A 131 -23.24 -11.29 -7.90
N HIS A 132 -23.30 -9.96 -7.76
CA HIS A 132 -22.44 -9.21 -6.85
C HIS A 132 -22.91 -9.21 -5.39
N TYR A 133 -24.16 -9.58 -5.10
CA TYR A 133 -24.71 -9.52 -3.74
C TYR A 133 -23.90 -10.33 -2.73
N LYS A 134 -23.48 -11.55 -3.11
CA LYS A 134 -22.63 -12.42 -2.28
C LYS A 134 -21.29 -11.76 -1.91
N TRP A 135 -20.74 -10.92 -2.78
CA TRP A 135 -19.48 -10.21 -2.54
C TRP A 135 -19.66 -9.00 -1.64
N ILE A 136 -20.81 -8.32 -1.73
CA ILE A 136 -21.19 -7.25 -0.79
C ILE A 136 -21.32 -7.84 0.63
N ASP A 137 -21.98 -8.98 0.77
CA ASP A 137 -22.09 -9.67 2.06
C ASP A 137 -20.72 -10.14 2.58
N GLY A 138 -19.88 -10.70 1.70
CA GLY A 138 -18.51 -11.10 2.04
C GLY A 138 -17.66 -9.90 2.48
N ALA A 139 -17.74 -8.77 1.77
CA ALA A 139 -17.06 -7.53 2.11
C ALA A 139 -17.48 -6.99 3.48
N LYS A 140 -18.78 -7.00 3.76
CA LYS A 140 -19.33 -6.63 5.07
C LYS A 140 -18.81 -7.53 6.17
N PHE A 141 -18.76 -8.85 5.93
CA PHE A 141 -18.26 -9.81 6.88
C PHE A 141 -16.77 -9.60 7.21
N LEU A 142 -15.95 -9.33 6.20
CA LEU A 142 -14.52 -9.08 6.37
C LEU A 142 -14.23 -7.73 7.06
N GLY A 143 -15.23 -6.88 7.23
CA GLY A 143 -15.15 -5.61 7.97
C GLY A 143 -14.57 -4.47 7.15
N PHE A 144 -14.82 -4.45 5.83
CA PHE A 144 -14.34 -3.37 4.98
C PHE A 144 -14.98 -2.05 5.42
N ALA A 145 -14.15 -1.01 5.52
CA ALA A 145 -14.65 0.35 5.69
C ALA A 145 -15.24 0.79 4.35
N ILE A 146 -16.56 0.68 4.20
CA ILE A 146 -17.26 1.42 3.14
C ILE A 146 -17.00 2.90 3.46
N PRO A 147 -16.30 3.67 2.61
CA PRO A 147 -16.21 5.10 2.80
C PRO A 147 -17.65 5.61 2.85
N SER A 148 -18.04 6.25 3.96
CA SER A 148 -19.31 6.97 4.01
C SER A 148 -19.33 7.91 2.80
N ALA A 149 -20.28 7.65 1.89
CA ALA A 149 -20.53 8.48 0.71
C ALA A 149 -20.87 9.92 1.10
#